data_AF-A0A8I6Y6X2-F1
#
_entry.id   AF-A0A8I6Y6X2-F1
#
_cell.length_a   1.000
_cell.length_b   1.000
_cell.length_c   1.000
_cell.angle_alpha   90.00
_cell.angle_beta   90.00
_cell.angle_gamma   90.00
#
_symmetry.space_group_name_H-M   'P 1'
#
loop_
_entity.id
_entity.type
_entity.pdbx_description
1 polymer ?
#
loop_
_entity_poly.entity_id
_entity_poly.type
_entity_poly.pdbx_seq_one_letter_code
_entity_poly.pdbx_strand_id
1 'polypeptide(L)'
;MKSMNRSVQSPFLYFFFSLASLSLFFSSLLPFSSSTMPTSFHEVLAHGTTKLRVVYTNLSREVPFFLQQLKERWFDHAVDHEKFLGLYLEYTADQRGVAVVELCFARHVLIFQWARSDKHCPELMDFLRSGITFASVDIRNDKLKMRHSFGIEIPAGCLVDLQTIFRLRHDRTSMAHMVVALIDDSYADMKTSFPKSQHKLWEKGPLDDINIEYVAKDAYVSYELYRKIRVVHYGQRHLEEGGHSDSDDSDE
;
A
#
# COMPACT_ATOMS: atom_id res chain seq x y z
N MET A 1 40.64 -43.52 -1.73
CA MET A 1 40.50 -42.18 -1.11
C MET A 1 39.20 -41.55 -1.62
N LYS A 2 38.25 -41.34 -0.71
CA LYS A 2 36.93 -40.74 -0.97
C LYS A 2 37.10 -39.23 -1.19
N SER A 3 36.58 -38.69 -2.28
CA SER A 3 36.31 -37.26 -2.43
C SER A 3 34.80 -37.06 -2.41
N MET A 4 34.32 -36.29 -1.43
CA MET A 4 32.92 -36.01 -1.14
C MET A 4 32.45 -34.85 -2.03
N ASN A 5 31.54 -35.14 -2.96
CA ASN A 5 30.65 -34.14 -3.56
C ASN A 5 29.74 -33.56 -2.47
N ARG A 6 29.78 -32.24 -2.26
CA ARG A 6 28.72 -31.50 -1.57
C ARG A 6 28.01 -30.62 -2.60
N SER A 7 26.86 -31.09 -3.05
CA SER A 7 25.86 -30.25 -3.72
C SER A 7 25.28 -29.27 -2.71
N VAL A 8 25.40 -27.97 -2.98
CA VAL A 8 24.68 -26.94 -2.25
C VAL A 8 23.26 -26.90 -2.83
N GLN A 9 22.30 -27.51 -2.12
CA GLN A 9 20.88 -27.35 -2.40
C GLN A 9 20.41 -26.01 -1.83
N SER A 10 19.94 -25.13 -2.71
CA SER A 10 19.16 -23.93 -2.40
C SER A 10 17.74 -24.34 -1.98
N PRO A 11 17.15 -23.78 -0.90
CA PRO A 11 15.76 -24.03 -0.58
C PRO A 11 14.88 -22.92 -1.17
N PHE A 12 14.46 -23.06 -2.42
CA PHE A 12 13.23 -22.42 -2.90
C PHE A 12 12.05 -23.25 -2.40
N LEU A 13 11.51 -22.92 -1.21
CA LEU A 13 10.22 -23.44 -0.78
C LEU A 13 9.11 -22.66 -1.49
N TYR A 14 8.57 -23.23 -2.56
CA TYR A 14 7.29 -22.83 -3.12
C TYR A 14 6.16 -23.33 -2.21
N PHE A 15 5.57 -22.44 -1.41
CA PHE A 15 4.32 -22.74 -0.71
C PHE A 15 3.14 -22.61 -1.67
N PHE A 16 2.63 -23.74 -2.15
CA PHE A 16 1.29 -23.86 -2.71
C PHE A 16 0.27 -23.78 -1.57
N PHE A 17 -0.67 -22.83 -1.59
CA PHE A 17 -1.81 -22.82 -0.67
C PHE A 17 -3.09 -23.27 -1.38
N SER A 18 -3.58 -24.44 -0.96
CA SER A 18 -4.90 -25.00 -1.18
C SER A 18 -5.89 -24.49 -0.12
N LEU A 19 -7.19 -24.71 -0.33
CA LEU A 19 -8.41 -24.23 0.38
C LEU A 19 -8.45 -24.31 1.93
N ALA A 20 -7.37 -24.71 2.61
CA ALA A 20 -7.19 -24.62 4.06
C ALA A 20 -6.82 -23.21 4.57
N SER A 21 -6.77 -22.21 3.69
CA SER A 21 -6.22 -20.87 3.94
C SER A 21 -7.04 -19.96 4.86
N LEU A 22 -8.26 -20.34 5.28
CA LEU A 22 -9.00 -19.57 6.28
C LEU A 22 -8.51 -19.84 7.72
N SER A 23 -8.05 -21.05 8.06
CA SER A 23 -7.67 -21.37 9.45
C SER A 23 -6.29 -20.84 9.85
N LEU A 24 -5.38 -20.65 8.88
CA LEU A 24 -4.05 -20.08 9.12
C LEU A 24 -4.04 -18.55 9.26
N PHE A 25 -5.19 -17.89 9.09
CA PHE A 25 -5.35 -16.49 9.52
C PHE A 25 -5.41 -16.35 11.06
N PHE A 26 -5.65 -17.42 11.83
CA PHE A 26 -6.14 -17.32 13.21
C PHE A 26 -5.36 -18.11 14.25
N SER A 27 -4.03 -18.00 14.29
CA SER A 27 -3.27 -18.47 15.47
C SER A 27 -2.18 -17.48 15.91
N SER A 28 -2.58 -16.42 16.62
CA SER A 28 -1.66 -15.70 17.50
C SER A 28 -2.43 -14.90 18.55
N LEU A 29 -2.49 -15.50 19.74
CA LEU A 29 -2.69 -14.97 21.09
C LEU A 29 -2.82 -13.43 21.26
N LEU A 30 -4.04 -12.89 21.09
CA LEU A 30 -4.58 -11.68 21.78
C LEU A 30 -6.12 -11.79 21.77
N PRO A 31 -6.87 -11.26 22.76
CA PRO A 31 -8.29 -11.54 22.91
C PRO A 31 -9.11 -10.57 22.05
N PHE A 32 -8.96 -10.63 20.73
CA PHE A 32 -9.96 -10.02 19.88
C PHE A 32 -11.23 -10.86 19.93
N SER A 33 -12.32 -10.23 20.34
CA SER A 33 -13.66 -10.82 20.21
C SER A 33 -13.93 -11.11 18.73
N SER A 34 -14.68 -12.18 18.43
CA SER A 34 -15.13 -12.44 17.06
C SER A 34 -15.89 -11.25 16.45
N SER A 35 -16.47 -10.38 17.29
CA SER A 35 -17.22 -9.19 16.90
C SER A 35 -16.37 -8.03 16.34
N THR A 36 -15.04 -8.10 16.46
CA THR A 36 -14.09 -7.09 15.93
C THR A 36 -13.32 -7.61 14.72
N MET A 37 -13.56 -8.86 14.30
CA MET A 37 -12.95 -9.38 13.08
C MET A 37 -13.65 -8.79 11.84
N PRO A 38 -12.90 -8.39 10.81
CA PRO A 38 -13.49 -7.98 9.54
C PRO A 38 -14.37 -9.08 8.96
N THR A 39 -15.50 -8.67 8.39
CA THR A 39 -16.51 -9.59 7.86
C THR A 39 -16.55 -9.64 6.33
N SER A 40 -15.90 -8.68 5.64
CA SER A 40 -15.90 -8.60 4.18
C SER A 40 -14.48 -8.69 3.61
N PHE A 41 -14.23 -9.76 2.86
CA PHE A 41 -12.96 -10.06 2.22
C PHE A 41 -13.16 -10.18 0.71
N HIS A 42 -12.23 -9.60 -0.05
CA HIS A 42 -12.23 -9.63 -1.50
C HIS A 42 -10.86 -10.04 -2.03
N GLU A 43 -10.84 -10.61 -3.23
CA GLU A 43 -9.63 -10.83 -4.01
C GLU A 43 -9.71 -9.98 -5.27
N VAL A 44 -8.75 -9.07 -5.45
CA VAL A 44 -8.70 -8.17 -6.60
C VAL A 44 -7.48 -8.48 -7.45
N LEU A 45 -7.65 -8.67 -8.76
CA LEU A 45 -6.53 -8.81 -9.68
C LEU A 45 -5.97 -7.41 -10.03
N ALA A 46 -4.78 -7.10 -9.55
CA ALA A 46 -4.12 -5.82 -9.79
C ALA A 46 -3.63 -5.71 -11.24
N HIS A 47 -2.74 -6.61 -11.65
CA HIS A 47 -2.20 -6.78 -13.01
C HIS A 47 -1.55 -8.17 -13.11
N GLY A 48 -1.40 -8.70 -14.33
CA GLY A 48 -0.78 -10.01 -14.57
C GLY A 48 -1.35 -11.13 -13.68
N THR A 49 -0.56 -11.62 -12.73
CA THR A 49 -0.97 -12.64 -11.73
C THR A 49 -1.02 -12.08 -10.29
N THR A 50 -0.84 -10.77 -10.14
CA THR A 50 -0.81 -10.08 -8.84
C THR A 50 -2.23 -9.90 -8.30
N LYS A 51 -2.62 -10.82 -7.41
CA LYS A 51 -3.85 -10.77 -6.61
C LYS A 51 -3.65 -10.05 -5.28
N LEU A 52 -4.54 -9.12 -4.97
CA LEU A 52 -4.61 -8.37 -3.72
C LEU A 52 -5.60 -9.03 -2.77
N ARG A 53 -5.24 -9.11 -1.49
CA ARG A 53 -6.10 -9.54 -0.40
C ARG A 53 -6.68 -8.29 0.24
N VAL A 54 -7.96 -8.06 -0.01
CA VAL A 54 -8.64 -6.82 0.33
C VAL A 54 -9.59 -7.06 1.49
N VAL A 55 -9.51 -6.22 2.51
CA VAL A 55 -10.48 -6.12 3.59
C VAL A 55 -11.29 -4.86 3.35
N TYR A 56 -12.60 -5.01 3.19
CA TYR A 56 -13.53 -3.89 3.12
C TYR A 56 -14.28 -3.79 4.45
N THR A 57 -14.43 -2.58 4.97
CA THR A 57 -15.29 -2.35 6.12
C THR A 57 -15.81 -0.92 6.15
N ASN A 58 -16.99 -0.73 6.72
CA ASN A 58 -17.50 0.56 7.16
C ASN A 58 -17.70 0.59 8.68
N LEU A 59 -17.13 -0.39 9.40
CA LEU A 59 -17.27 -0.56 10.84
C LEU A 59 -15.94 -0.24 11.52
N SER A 60 -15.87 0.89 12.23
CA SER A 60 -14.65 1.35 12.90
C SER A 60 -14.05 0.30 13.85
N ARG A 61 -14.89 -0.51 14.51
CA ARG A 61 -14.45 -1.61 15.40
C ARG A 61 -13.66 -2.73 14.72
N GLU A 62 -13.73 -2.87 13.39
CA GLU A 62 -13.01 -3.89 12.63
C GLU A 62 -11.61 -3.42 12.19
N VAL A 63 -11.40 -2.10 12.14
CA VAL A 63 -10.14 -1.48 11.68
C VAL A 63 -8.96 -1.83 12.60
N PRO A 64 -9.05 -1.79 13.95
CA PRO A 64 -7.94 -2.12 14.83
C PRO A 64 -7.37 -3.52 14.59
N PHE A 65 -8.25 -4.50 14.34
CA PHE A 65 -7.82 -5.86 14.03
C PHE A 65 -6.96 -5.89 12.76
N PHE A 66 -7.38 -5.23 11.69
CA PHE A 66 -6.57 -5.17 10.47
C PHE A 66 -5.23 -4.47 10.71
N LEU A 67 -5.22 -3.32 11.39
CA LEU A 67 -4.01 -2.54 11.63
C LEU A 67 -3.00 -3.34 12.48
N GLN A 68 -3.47 -4.05 13.49
CA GLN A 68 -2.62 -4.93 14.30
C GLN A 68 -2.04 -6.05 13.46
N GLN A 69 -2.87 -6.75 12.67
CA GLN A 69 -2.40 -7.85 11.81
C GLN A 69 -1.40 -7.34 10.77
N LEU A 70 -1.64 -6.16 10.20
CA LEU A 70 -0.73 -5.51 9.28
C LEU A 70 0.62 -5.26 9.94
N LYS A 71 0.62 -4.75 11.17
CA LYS A 71 1.84 -4.42 11.89
C LYS A 71 2.61 -5.68 12.28
N GLU A 72 1.97 -6.55 13.07
CA GLU A 72 2.62 -7.69 13.72
C GLU A 72 3.01 -8.78 12.73
N ARG A 73 2.26 -8.98 11.64
CA ARG A 73 2.51 -10.10 10.72
C ARG A 73 3.31 -9.71 9.49
N TRP A 74 3.19 -8.46 9.03
CA TRP A 74 3.76 -8.06 7.75
C TRP A 74 4.78 -6.94 7.91
N PHE A 75 4.42 -5.84 8.59
CA PHE A 75 5.28 -4.67 8.67
C PHE A 75 6.52 -4.87 9.54
N ASP A 76 6.36 -5.43 10.75
CA ASP A 76 7.48 -5.61 11.70
C ASP A 76 8.53 -6.62 11.20
N HIS A 77 8.10 -7.54 10.32
CA HIS A 77 8.96 -8.52 9.67
C HIS A 77 9.53 -8.08 8.31
N ALA A 78 9.14 -6.90 7.82
CA ALA A 78 9.64 -6.37 6.56
C ALA A 78 11.10 -5.94 6.67
N VAL A 79 11.84 -6.00 5.56
CA VAL A 79 13.16 -5.37 5.48
C VAL A 79 13.02 -3.85 5.58
N ASP A 80 13.99 -3.16 6.18
CA ASP A 80 13.84 -1.74 6.56
C ASP A 80 13.50 -0.82 5.37
N HIS A 81 13.99 -1.13 4.17
CA HIS A 81 13.70 -0.32 2.99
C HIS A 81 12.29 -0.56 2.39
N GLU A 82 11.52 -1.50 2.93
CA GLU A 82 10.12 -1.79 2.58
C GLU A 82 9.14 -1.42 3.72
N LYS A 83 9.62 -0.86 4.85
CA LYS A 83 8.79 -0.43 6.00
C LYS A 83 8.06 0.89 5.72
N PHE A 84 7.12 0.85 4.78
CA PHE A 84 6.18 1.93 4.47
C PHE A 84 4.84 1.35 4.01
N LEU A 85 3.80 2.19 3.95
CA LEU A 85 2.50 1.82 3.39
C LEU A 85 2.17 2.68 2.18
N GLY A 86 1.38 2.14 1.25
CA GLY A 86 0.58 2.96 0.34
C GLY A 86 -0.60 3.54 1.11
N LEU A 87 -0.87 4.83 0.94
CA LEU A 87 -2.07 5.51 1.44
C LEU A 87 -2.76 6.18 0.25
N TYR A 88 -4.06 6.01 0.16
CA TYR A 88 -4.87 6.74 -0.80
C TYR A 88 -6.23 7.08 -0.20
N LEU A 89 -6.86 8.13 -0.73
CA LEU A 89 -8.11 8.68 -0.20
C LEU A 89 -9.07 8.96 -1.35
N GLU A 90 -10.32 8.55 -1.18
CA GLU A 90 -11.43 9.02 -2.01
C GLU A 90 -12.30 9.97 -1.22
N TYR A 91 -12.95 10.90 -1.92
CA TYR A 91 -13.57 12.08 -1.32
C TYR A 91 -15.10 12.06 -1.40
N THR A 92 -15.73 12.84 -0.54
CA THR A 92 -17.18 13.09 -0.59
C THR A 92 -17.58 13.76 -1.92
N ALA A 93 -18.84 13.61 -2.33
CA ALA A 93 -19.32 14.16 -3.60
C ALA A 93 -19.18 15.69 -3.67
N ASP A 94 -19.29 16.38 -2.52
CA ASP A 94 -19.07 17.82 -2.38
C ASP A 94 -17.58 18.24 -2.27
N GLN A 95 -16.66 17.25 -2.32
CA GLN A 95 -15.21 17.41 -2.26
C GLN A 95 -14.66 18.04 -0.97
N ARG A 96 -15.46 18.11 0.10
CA ARG A 96 -15.06 18.72 1.38
C ARG A 96 -14.30 17.76 2.29
N GLY A 97 -14.65 16.48 2.29
CA GLY A 97 -14.11 15.50 3.20
C GLY A 97 -13.60 14.23 2.54
N VAL A 98 -12.99 13.38 3.35
CA VAL A 98 -12.66 11.99 3.02
C VAL A 98 -13.93 11.14 3.12
N ALA A 99 -14.15 10.28 2.12
CA ALA A 99 -15.21 9.28 2.09
C ALA A 99 -14.68 7.85 2.31
N VAL A 100 -13.49 7.55 1.76
CA VAL A 100 -12.83 6.25 1.87
C VAL A 100 -11.36 6.46 2.23
N VAL A 101 -10.85 5.66 3.16
CA VAL A 101 -9.43 5.57 3.48
C VAL A 101 -8.90 4.23 3.00
N GLU A 102 -7.78 4.24 2.29
CA GLU A 102 -7.16 3.04 1.77
C GLU A 102 -5.73 2.91 2.28
N LEU A 103 -5.41 1.76 2.86
CA LEU A 103 -4.06 1.44 3.30
C LEU A 103 -3.59 0.17 2.62
N CYS A 104 -2.39 0.21 2.03
CA CYS A 104 -1.78 -0.95 1.39
C CYS A 104 -0.41 -1.25 2.00
N PHE A 105 -0.18 -2.51 2.33
CA PHE A 105 1.15 -3.06 2.57
C PHE A 105 1.34 -4.31 1.71
N ALA A 106 2.31 -4.28 0.79
CA ALA A 106 2.54 -5.34 -0.19
C ALA A 106 1.27 -5.67 -0.99
N ARG A 107 0.61 -6.78 -0.68
CA ARG A 107 -0.61 -7.25 -1.36
C ARG A 107 -1.83 -7.26 -0.43
N HIS A 108 -1.74 -6.60 0.71
CA HIS A 108 -2.80 -6.50 1.71
C HIS A 108 -3.36 -5.10 1.70
N VAL A 109 -4.66 -4.96 1.45
CA VAL A 109 -5.33 -3.67 1.36
C VAL A 109 -6.47 -3.60 2.36
N LEU A 110 -6.51 -2.52 3.13
CA LEU A 110 -7.70 -2.10 3.87
C LEU A 110 -8.40 -1.02 3.06
N ILE A 111 -9.70 -1.20 2.86
CA ILE A 111 -10.62 -0.18 2.37
C ILE A 111 -11.59 0.11 3.52
N PHE A 112 -11.45 1.29 4.12
CA PHE A 112 -12.33 1.74 5.18
C PHE A 112 -13.24 2.85 4.66
N GLN A 113 -14.53 2.56 4.50
CA GLN A 113 -15.54 3.52 4.06
C GLN A 113 -15.92 4.48 5.20
N TRP A 114 -15.04 5.43 5.48
CA TRP A 114 -15.18 6.44 6.53
C TRP A 114 -16.55 7.16 6.50
N ALA A 115 -17.03 7.56 5.33
CA ALA A 115 -18.31 8.29 5.20
C ALA A 115 -19.53 7.49 5.70
N ARG A 116 -19.42 6.16 5.75
CA ARG A 116 -20.47 5.23 6.19
C ARG A 116 -20.14 4.53 7.51
N SER A 117 -19.12 5.02 8.22
CA SER A 117 -18.77 4.62 9.57
C SER A 117 -19.45 5.50 10.62
N ASP A 118 -19.23 5.18 11.89
CA ASP A 118 -19.57 6.04 13.04
C ASP A 118 -18.66 7.30 13.14
N LYS A 119 -17.69 7.44 12.21
CA LYS A 119 -16.71 8.53 12.16
C LYS A 119 -15.86 8.62 13.43
N HIS A 120 -15.68 7.50 14.12
CA HIS A 120 -14.88 7.40 15.33
C HIS A 120 -14.00 6.15 15.31
N CYS A 121 -12.72 6.33 14.94
CA CYS A 121 -11.73 5.26 14.94
C CYS A 121 -10.38 5.81 15.46
N PRO A 122 -10.21 5.98 16.79
CA PRO A 122 -8.99 6.54 17.36
C PRO A 122 -7.74 5.72 16.99
N GLU A 123 -7.86 4.40 16.85
CA GLU A 123 -6.75 3.52 16.48
C GLU A 123 -6.22 3.82 15.08
N LEU A 124 -7.10 4.11 14.11
CA LEU A 124 -6.67 4.58 12.79
C LEU A 124 -5.98 5.94 12.89
N MET A 125 -6.50 6.85 13.71
CA MET A 125 -5.91 8.18 13.88
C MET A 125 -4.53 8.13 14.55
N ASP A 126 -4.35 7.24 15.51
CA ASP A 126 -3.05 6.99 16.14
C ASP A 126 -2.10 6.29 15.17
N PHE A 127 -2.60 5.35 14.37
CA PHE A 127 -1.82 4.68 13.33
C PHE A 127 -1.29 5.65 12.28
N LEU A 128 -2.13 6.57 11.78
CA LEU A 128 -1.72 7.61 10.83
C LEU A 128 -0.72 8.61 11.45
N ARG A 129 -0.70 8.74 12.79
CA ARG A 129 0.25 9.59 13.54
C ARG A 129 1.47 8.84 14.09
N SER A 130 1.60 7.55 13.80
CA SER A 130 2.62 6.67 14.40
C SER A 130 4.06 6.93 13.96
N GLY A 131 4.29 7.79 12.97
CA GLY A 131 5.61 8.03 12.37
C GLY A 131 5.97 7.03 11.26
N ILE A 132 5.06 6.11 10.91
CA ILE A 132 5.23 5.25 9.73
C ILE A 132 5.19 6.11 8.47
N THR A 133 6.00 5.75 7.47
CA THR A 133 5.98 6.38 6.15
C THR A 133 4.81 5.88 5.32
N PHE A 134 4.08 6.82 4.73
CA PHE A 134 2.98 6.62 3.81
C PHE A 134 3.34 7.24 2.45
N ALA A 135 3.21 6.47 1.38
CA ALA A 135 3.40 6.91 0.01
C ALA A 135 2.05 7.15 -0.67
N SER A 136 1.92 8.27 -1.35
CA SER A 136 0.73 8.66 -2.13
C SER A 136 1.12 9.56 -3.31
N VAL A 137 0.17 9.89 -4.18
CA VAL A 137 0.37 10.77 -5.34
C VAL A 137 -0.54 11.99 -5.21
N ASP A 138 0.02 13.19 -5.39
CA ASP A 138 -0.71 14.48 -5.34
C ASP A 138 -1.43 14.74 -3.99
N ILE A 139 -0.66 14.64 -2.91
CA ILE A 139 -1.15 14.71 -1.52
C ILE A 139 -1.64 16.09 -1.05
N ARG A 140 -1.63 17.10 -1.93
CA ARG A 140 -1.90 18.49 -1.54
C ARG A 140 -3.30 18.66 -0.96
N ASN A 141 -4.28 18.01 -1.58
CA ASN A 141 -5.65 18.02 -1.10
C ASN A 141 -5.88 17.05 0.04
N ASP A 142 -5.14 15.93 0.10
CA ASP A 142 -5.25 14.93 1.16
C ASP A 142 -5.04 15.54 2.54
N LYS A 143 -3.99 16.35 2.70
CA LYS A 143 -3.69 17.00 3.99
C LYS A 143 -4.86 17.87 4.48
N LEU A 144 -5.45 18.67 3.59
CA LEU A 144 -6.58 19.54 3.92
C LEU A 144 -7.82 18.72 4.29
N LYS A 145 -8.07 17.63 3.55
CA LYS A 145 -9.23 16.77 3.76
C LYS A 145 -9.11 15.92 5.01
N MET A 146 -7.93 15.41 5.33
CA MET A 146 -7.66 14.72 6.60
C MET A 146 -7.86 15.68 7.78
N ARG A 147 -7.35 16.91 7.71
CA ARG A 147 -7.60 17.90 8.77
C ARG A 147 -9.08 18.18 8.95
N HIS A 148 -9.83 18.32 7.86
CA HIS A 148 -11.28 18.56 7.90
C HIS A 148 -12.08 17.36 8.43
N SER A 149 -11.78 16.15 7.95
CA SER A 149 -12.55 14.95 8.28
C SER A 149 -12.17 14.29 9.60
N PHE A 150 -10.89 14.38 9.98
CA PHE A 150 -10.31 13.65 11.09
C PHE A 150 -9.77 14.56 12.21
N GLY A 151 -9.52 15.84 11.92
CA GLY A 151 -8.85 16.73 12.86
C GLY A 151 -7.37 16.41 13.07
N ILE A 152 -6.74 15.63 12.18
CA ILE A 152 -5.33 15.22 12.28
C ILE A 152 -4.52 15.63 11.06
N GLU A 153 -3.20 15.61 11.25
CA GLU A 153 -2.20 15.63 10.18
C GLU A 153 -1.23 14.48 10.40
N ILE A 154 -0.82 13.83 9.31
CA ILE A 154 0.29 12.87 9.34
C ILE A 154 1.57 13.68 9.60
N PRO A 155 2.47 13.20 10.50
CA PRO A 155 3.72 13.90 10.81
C PRO A 155 4.53 14.30 9.59
N ALA A 156 5.25 15.42 9.68
CA ALA A 156 6.11 15.90 8.60
C ALA A 156 7.14 14.82 8.21
N GLY A 157 7.36 14.65 6.90
CA GLY A 157 8.24 13.61 6.36
C GLY A 157 7.63 12.21 6.30
N CYS A 158 6.51 11.95 6.98
CA CYS A 158 5.85 10.64 6.98
C CYS A 158 4.80 10.49 5.87
N LEU A 159 4.39 11.57 5.19
CA LEU A 159 3.55 11.50 4.00
C LEU A 159 4.36 11.94 2.76
N VAL A 160 4.77 10.96 1.96
CA VAL A 160 5.61 11.14 0.77
C VAL A 160 4.74 11.30 -0.46
N ASP A 161 4.92 12.41 -1.18
CA ASP A 161 4.32 12.64 -2.49
C ASP A 161 5.23 12.10 -3.58
N LEU A 162 4.78 11.06 -4.29
CA LEU A 162 5.58 10.44 -5.34
C LEU A 162 5.91 11.39 -6.50
N GLN A 163 5.10 12.44 -6.73
CA GLN A 163 5.39 13.46 -7.75
C GLN A 163 6.63 14.32 -7.42
N THR A 164 7.09 14.28 -6.18
CA THR A 164 8.29 15.01 -5.74
C THR A 164 9.57 14.22 -5.91
N ILE A 165 9.50 12.89 -5.99
CA ILE A 165 10.67 11.99 -6.05
C ILE A 165 10.82 11.28 -7.39
N PHE A 166 9.75 11.17 -8.18
CA PHE A 166 9.80 10.57 -9.52
C PHE A 166 9.18 11.50 -10.55
N ARG A 167 9.94 11.80 -11.60
CA ARG A 167 9.52 12.66 -12.71
C ARG A 167 10.01 12.09 -14.03
N LEU A 168 9.09 11.99 -14.99
CA LEU A 168 9.40 11.85 -16.41
C LEU A 168 9.64 13.23 -17.02
N ARG A 169 9.45 13.39 -18.33
CA ARG A 169 9.68 14.64 -19.07
C ARG A 169 8.76 15.81 -18.69
N HIS A 170 7.83 15.63 -17.76
CA HIS A 170 6.87 16.65 -17.32
C HIS A 170 7.11 17.05 -15.87
N ASP A 171 6.82 18.32 -15.53
CA ASP A 171 7.01 18.87 -14.18
C ASP A 171 6.30 18.07 -13.07
N ARG A 172 5.15 17.47 -13.41
CA ARG A 172 4.40 16.55 -12.55
C ARG A 172 3.97 15.32 -13.34
N THR A 173 4.54 14.17 -13.00
CA THR A 173 4.14 12.90 -13.59
C THR A 173 2.88 12.41 -12.89
N SER A 174 1.82 12.05 -13.63
CA SER A 174 0.61 11.49 -13.02
C SER A 174 0.83 10.05 -12.58
N MET A 175 0.03 9.56 -11.63
CA MET A 175 0.06 8.16 -11.19
C MET A 175 0.00 7.20 -12.39
N ALA A 176 -0.93 7.41 -13.33
CA ALA A 176 -1.08 6.55 -14.51
C ALA A 176 0.23 6.44 -15.34
N HIS A 177 0.93 7.57 -15.57
CA HIS A 177 2.21 7.55 -16.28
C HIS A 177 3.32 6.85 -15.48
N MET A 178 3.36 7.04 -14.15
CA MET A 178 4.35 6.34 -13.31
C MET A 178 4.14 4.83 -13.34
N VAL A 179 2.89 4.38 -13.25
CA VAL A 179 2.55 2.95 -13.19
C VAL A 179 2.88 2.26 -14.50
N VAL A 180 2.53 2.86 -15.63
CA VAL A 180 2.91 2.33 -16.96
C VAL A 180 4.43 2.24 -17.09
N ALA A 181 5.17 3.21 -16.55
CA ALA A 181 6.63 3.23 -16.65
C ALA A 181 7.34 2.21 -15.72
N LEU A 182 6.78 1.93 -14.54
CA LEU A 182 7.49 1.22 -13.46
C LEU A 182 6.88 -0.14 -13.07
N ILE A 183 5.61 -0.39 -13.41
CA ILE A 183 4.87 -1.57 -12.96
C ILE A 183 4.42 -2.40 -14.16
N ASP A 184 3.43 -1.94 -14.92
CA ASP A 184 2.80 -2.71 -16.00
C ASP A 184 2.00 -1.78 -16.93
N ASP A 185 2.01 -2.07 -18.24
CA ASP A 185 1.32 -1.26 -19.25
C ASP A 185 -0.20 -1.47 -19.22
N SER A 186 -0.69 -2.56 -18.60
CA SER A 186 -2.12 -2.82 -18.39
C SER A 186 -2.85 -1.75 -17.58
N TYR A 187 -2.11 -0.83 -16.96
CA TYR A 187 -2.66 0.29 -16.19
C TYR A 187 -2.86 1.57 -17.00
N ALA A 188 -2.53 1.56 -18.30
CA ALA A 188 -2.60 2.75 -19.16
C ALA A 188 -3.98 3.42 -19.14
N ASP A 189 -5.05 2.64 -19.02
CA ASP A 189 -6.44 3.10 -19.01
C ASP A 189 -7.09 3.05 -17.62
N MET A 190 -6.38 2.69 -16.55
CA MET A 190 -6.96 2.49 -15.20
C MET A 190 -7.81 3.67 -14.70
N LYS A 191 -7.40 4.90 -15.01
CA LYS A 191 -8.17 6.10 -14.63
C LYS A 191 -9.34 6.40 -15.56
N THR A 192 -9.28 5.95 -16.82
CA THR A 192 -10.34 6.18 -17.82
C THR A 192 -11.36 5.05 -17.89
N SER A 193 -10.99 3.84 -17.48
CA SER A 193 -11.86 2.66 -17.44
C SER A 193 -12.84 2.70 -16.27
N PHE A 194 -12.54 3.46 -15.21
CA PHE A 194 -13.46 3.70 -14.11
C PHE A 194 -14.54 4.75 -14.49
N PRO A 195 -15.84 4.43 -14.40
CA PRO A 195 -16.89 5.34 -14.84
C PRO A 195 -16.91 6.65 -14.06
N LYS A 196 -16.98 7.78 -14.78
CA LYS A 196 -17.04 9.12 -14.15
C LYS A 196 -18.21 9.31 -13.17
N SER A 197 -19.33 8.64 -13.41
CA SER A 197 -20.47 8.64 -12.48
C SER A 197 -20.14 7.98 -11.16
N GLN A 198 -19.25 6.99 -11.15
CA GLN A 198 -18.90 6.20 -9.99
C GLN A 198 -18.04 6.98 -8.98
N HIS A 199 -17.27 7.97 -9.43
CA HIS A 199 -16.55 8.92 -8.56
C HIS A 199 -17.47 9.75 -7.65
N LYS A 200 -18.78 9.76 -7.89
CA LYS A 200 -19.76 10.45 -7.05
C LYS A 200 -20.40 9.54 -6.00
N LEU A 201 -20.05 8.25 -5.99
CA LEU A 201 -20.74 7.22 -5.21
C LEU A 201 -19.90 6.66 -4.05
N TRP A 202 -18.81 7.32 -3.67
CA TRP A 202 -17.99 6.91 -2.52
C TRP A 202 -18.75 6.91 -1.19
N GLU A 203 -19.80 7.72 -1.08
CA GLU A 203 -20.69 7.79 0.08
C GLU A 203 -21.87 6.80 -0.01
N LYS A 204 -22.04 6.09 -1.13
CA LYS A 204 -23.04 5.01 -1.24
C LYS A 204 -22.50 3.79 -0.49
N GLY A 205 -23.24 3.34 0.53
CA GLY A 205 -22.87 2.19 1.35
C GLY A 205 -23.84 1.00 1.16
N PRO A 206 -23.36 -0.23 1.01
CA PRO A 206 -21.94 -0.60 0.84
C PRO A 206 -21.37 -0.12 -0.51
N LEU A 207 -20.04 -0.09 -0.64
CA LEU A 207 -19.38 0.18 -1.92
C LEU A 207 -19.71 -0.92 -2.94
N ASP A 208 -19.88 -0.53 -4.20
CA ASP A 208 -20.04 -1.47 -5.31
C ASP A 208 -18.69 -2.18 -5.59
N ASP A 209 -18.72 -3.40 -6.13
CA ASP A 209 -17.51 -4.19 -6.39
C ASP A 209 -16.50 -3.45 -7.28
N ILE A 210 -16.98 -2.67 -8.26
CA ILE A 210 -16.13 -1.84 -9.13
C ILE A 210 -15.39 -0.75 -8.35
N ASN A 211 -15.99 -0.19 -7.29
CA ASN A 211 -15.32 0.77 -6.41
C ASN A 211 -14.25 0.07 -5.58
N ILE A 212 -14.58 -1.10 -5.02
CA ILE A 212 -13.65 -1.91 -4.23
C ILE A 212 -12.43 -2.28 -5.07
N GLU A 213 -12.63 -2.73 -6.32
CA GLU A 213 -11.54 -3.02 -7.25
C GLU A 213 -10.68 -1.78 -7.54
N TYR A 214 -11.32 -0.65 -7.83
CA TYR A 214 -10.63 0.59 -8.16
C TYR A 214 -9.75 1.09 -7.02
N VAL A 215 -10.32 1.25 -5.82
CA VAL A 215 -9.58 1.74 -4.65
C VAL A 215 -8.53 0.73 -4.16
N ALA A 216 -8.79 -0.58 -4.29
CA ALA A 216 -7.76 -1.58 -4.01
C ALA A 216 -6.53 -1.40 -4.91
N LYS A 217 -6.75 -1.13 -6.20
CA LYS A 217 -5.67 -0.88 -7.18
C LYS A 217 -4.94 0.43 -6.91
N ASP A 218 -5.64 1.52 -6.58
CA ASP A 218 -5.01 2.81 -6.28
C ASP A 218 -4.09 2.75 -5.05
N ALA A 219 -4.52 2.12 -3.97
CA ALA A 219 -3.71 1.90 -2.78
C ALA A 219 -2.48 1.03 -3.07
N TYR A 220 -2.68 -0.07 -3.82
CA TYR A 220 -1.60 -0.97 -4.24
C TYR A 220 -0.57 -0.26 -5.13
N VAL A 221 -1.04 0.52 -6.09
CA VAL A 221 -0.18 1.30 -6.99
C VAL A 221 0.67 2.29 -6.21
N SER A 222 0.10 3.01 -5.24
CA SER A 222 0.87 3.94 -4.40
C SER A 222 1.98 3.22 -3.62
N TYR A 223 1.70 2.05 -3.07
CA TYR A 223 2.71 1.21 -2.41
C TYR A 223 3.80 0.74 -3.40
N GLU A 224 3.39 0.12 -4.51
CA GLU A 224 4.31 -0.57 -5.42
C GLU A 224 5.19 0.42 -6.19
N LEU A 225 4.66 1.59 -6.56
CA LEU A 225 5.45 2.67 -7.15
C LEU A 225 6.57 3.09 -6.21
N TYR A 226 6.25 3.36 -4.94
CA TYR A 226 7.26 3.78 -3.98
C TYR A 226 8.32 2.71 -3.78
N ARG A 227 7.90 1.44 -3.70
CA ARG A 227 8.82 0.29 -3.61
C ARG A 227 9.79 0.26 -4.79
N LYS A 228 9.29 0.37 -6.02
CA LYS A 228 10.13 0.36 -7.24
C LYS A 228 11.10 1.54 -7.27
N ILE A 229 10.63 2.75 -6.95
CA ILE A 229 11.47 3.95 -6.88
C ILE A 229 12.58 3.78 -5.84
N ARG A 230 12.24 3.27 -4.65
CA ARG A 230 13.19 3.02 -3.56
C ARG A 230 14.25 1.99 -3.94
N VAL A 231 13.88 0.92 -4.65
CA VAL A 231 14.83 -0.09 -5.14
C VAL A 231 15.81 0.51 -6.15
N VAL A 232 15.33 1.34 -7.08
CA VAL A 232 16.20 2.02 -8.06
C VAL A 232 17.18 2.95 -7.34
N HIS A 233 16.71 3.80 -6.41
CA HIS A 233 17.58 4.69 -5.63
C HIS A 233 18.54 3.94 -4.71
N TYR A 234 18.13 2.78 -4.19
CA TYR A 234 19.04 1.92 -3.44
C TYR A 234 20.18 1.42 -4.35
N GLY A 235 19.86 0.91 -5.54
CA GLY A 235 20.86 0.43 -6.49
C GLY A 235 21.82 1.53 -6.95
N GLN A 236 21.32 2.73 -7.26
CA GLN A 236 22.15 3.87 -7.69
C GLN A 236 23.23 4.23 -6.66
N ARG A 237 22.88 4.33 -5.38
CA ARG A 237 23.84 4.67 -4.31
C ARG A 237 24.97 3.65 -4.17
N HIS A 238 24.67 2.36 -4.34
CA HIS A 238 25.68 1.30 -4.22
C HIS A 238 26.57 1.20 -5.47
N LEU A 239 26.11 1.67 -6.63
CA LEU A 239 26.95 1.80 -7.83
C LEU A 239 27.90 3.01 -7.73
N GLU A 240 27.45 4.12 -7.14
CA GLU A 240 28.27 5.32 -6.92
C GLU A 240 29.39 5.08 -5.90
N GLU A 241 29.10 4.36 -4.80
CA GLU A 241 30.07 4.00 -3.76
C GLU A 241 31.13 3.00 -4.26
N GLY A 242 30.79 2.11 -5.20
CA GLY A 242 31.72 1.16 -5.80
C GLY A 242 32.57 1.71 -6.95
N GLY A 243 32.33 2.96 -7.38
CA GLY A 243 33.03 3.59 -8.52
C GLY A 243 34.18 4.51 -8.13
N HIS A 244 34.50 4.65 -6.85
CA HIS A 244 35.54 5.54 -6.32
C HIS A 244 36.84 4.82 -5.90
N SER A 245 37.04 3.54 -6.25
CA SER A 245 38.22 2.78 -5.80
C SER A 245 39.34 2.53 -6.81
N ASP A 246 39.25 3.03 -8.06
CA ASP A 246 40.23 2.67 -9.11
C ASP A 246 40.90 3.89 -9.79
N SER A 247 41.41 4.83 -8.99
CA SER A 247 42.37 5.82 -9.51
C SER A 247 43.28 6.32 -8.40
N ASP A 248 44.28 5.51 -8.04
CA ASP A 248 45.60 5.94 -7.55
C ASP A 248 46.46 4.69 -7.40
N ASP A 249 46.99 4.20 -8.53
CA ASP A 249 48.15 3.31 -8.56
C ASP A 249 48.70 3.32 -10.00
N SER A 250 49.39 4.40 -10.35
CA SER A 250 50.32 4.46 -11.49
C SER A 250 51.33 5.59 -11.29
N ASP A 251 52.10 5.51 -10.21
CA ASP A 251 53.46 6.05 -10.20
C ASP A 251 54.40 4.89 -10.58
N GLU A 252 54.92 4.91 -11.81
CA GLU A 252 56.28 4.48 -12.17
C GLU A 252 56.69 5.09 -13.53
#